data_AF-A0A1V5HK81-F1
#
_entry.id   AF-A0A1V5HK81-F1
#
_cell.length_a   1.000
_cell.length_b   1.000
_cell.length_c   1.000
_cell.angle_alpha   90.00
_cell.angle_beta   90.00
_cell.angle_gamma   90.00
#
_symmetry.space_group_name_H-M   'P 1'
#
loop_
_entity.id
_entity.type
_entity.pdbx_description
1 polymer ?
#
loop_
_entity_poly.entity_id
_entity_poly.type
_entity_poly.pdbx_seq_one_letter_code
_entity_poly.pdbx_strand_id
1 'polypeptide(L)'
;MGLFNFFKKSKTEKIDPIINDIGTFSFQEIDETRNFIGKINSKIGNKIELVFPIQQNSISDYQIDYFKKIENDWNSIISKSKKLKPALDFKEYSVVSILIPDKEDEYYDIEAEIVLKRKEEIVSIILNNSTIEDIIEI
;
A
#
# COMPACT_ATOMS: atom_id res chain seq x y z
N MET A 1 -7.10 -0.08 13.82
CA MET A 1 -7.91 1.06 13.30
C MET A 1 -7.41 1.36 11.90
N GLY A 2 -8.08 0.91 10.84
CA GLY A 2 -7.64 1.15 9.45
C GLY A 2 -8.44 2.27 8.81
N LEU A 3 -7.82 3.43 8.56
CA LEU A 3 -8.47 4.63 8.04
C LEU A 3 -7.47 5.47 7.22
N PHE A 4 -7.22 5.13 5.95
CA PHE A 4 -6.58 6.08 5.03
C PHE A 4 -7.52 7.23 4.72
N ASN A 5 -7.37 8.32 5.48
CA ASN A 5 -8.00 9.61 5.20
C ASN A 5 -7.39 10.20 3.93
N PHE A 6 -7.97 9.89 2.77
CA PHE A 6 -7.60 10.41 1.45
C PHE A 6 -7.69 11.96 1.29
N PHE A 7 -8.06 12.72 2.34
CA PHE A 7 -8.33 14.16 2.25
C PHE A 7 -7.83 15.00 3.44
N LYS A 8 -6.59 14.81 3.92
CA LYS A 8 -6.02 15.72 4.93
C LYS A 8 -4.76 16.44 4.45
N LYS A 9 -4.59 17.67 4.95
CA LYS A 9 -3.57 18.64 4.56
C LYS A 9 -2.17 18.06 4.74
N SER A 10 -1.54 17.64 3.66
CA SER A 10 -0.14 17.21 3.69
C SER A 10 0.81 18.40 3.65
N LYS A 11 1.87 18.38 4.47
CA LYS A 11 2.99 19.32 4.36
C LYS A 11 4.07 18.63 3.53
N THR A 12 4.24 19.07 2.28
CA THR A 12 5.29 18.53 1.40
C THR A 12 6.60 19.24 1.71
N GLU A 13 7.45 18.63 2.54
CA GLU A 13 8.84 19.08 2.65
C GLU A 13 9.64 18.55 1.46
N LYS A 14 10.44 19.42 0.83
CA LYS A 14 11.28 19.05 -0.31
C LYS A 14 12.52 18.31 0.19
N ILE A 15 12.34 17.04 0.54
CA ILE A 15 13.47 16.11 0.63
C ILE A 15 13.76 15.63 -0.80
N ASP A 16 15.04 15.49 -1.13
CA ASP A 16 15.44 14.94 -2.42
C ASP A 16 14.76 13.59 -2.66
N PRO A 17 14.26 13.33 -3.88
CA PRO A 17 13.55 12.10 -4.15
C PRO A 17 14.48 10.89 -3.98
N ILE A 18 14.00 9.89 -3.26
CA ILE A 18 14.71 8.61 -3.14
C ILE A 18 14.43 7.81 -4.41
N ILE A 19 15.50 7.36 -5.07
CA ILE A 19 15.44 6.47 -6.22
C ILE A 19 15.95 5.11 -5.75
N ASN A 20 15.12 4.08 -5.90
CA ASN A 20 15.49 2.69 -5.62
C ASN A 20 15.01 1.78 -6.77
N ASP A 21 15.20 0.47 -6.61
CA ASP A 21 14.83 -0.54 -7.60
C ASP A 21 13.31 -0.59 -7.91
N ILE A 22 12.47 -0.03 -7.02
CA ILE A 22 11.01 0.00 -7.19
C ILE A 22 10.58 1.26 -7.96
N GLY A 23 11.24 2.39 -7.74
CA GLY A 23 10.90 3.64 -8.43
C GLY A 23 11.46 4.89 -7.77
N THR A 24 10.81 6.01 -8.06
CA THR A 24 11.15 7.33 -7.51
C THR A 24 10.10 7.75 -6.49
N PHE A 25 10.55 8.12 -5.30
CA PHE A 25 9.72 8.45 -4.14
C PHE A 25 10.01 9.86 -3.66
N SER A 26 8.96 10.59 -3.32
CA SER A 26 9.04 11.89 -2.67
C SER A 26 8.62 11.77 -1.21
N PHE A 27 9.27 12.53 -0.34
CA PHE A 27 8.84 12.66 1.04
C PHE A 27 7.55 13.47 1.15
N GLN A 28 6.65 13.03 2.02
CA GLN A 28 5.43 13.74 2.36
C GLN A 28 5.05 13.48 3.82
N GLU A 29 4.83 14.55 4.58
CA GLU A 29 4.31 14.47 5.94
C GLU A 29 2.78 14.57 5.91
N ILE A 30 2.11 13.57 6.48
CA ILE A 30 0.64 13.45 6.53
C ILE A 30 0.27 13.11 7.97
N ASP A 31 -0.53 13.97 8.61
CA ASP A 31 -1.01 13.77 9.99
C ASP A 31 0.13 13.41 10.98
N GLU A 32 1.26 14.14 10.90
CA GLU A 32 2.48 13.93 11.72
C GLU A 32 3.26 12.63 11.43
N THR A 33 2.73 11.79 10.54
CA THR A 33 3.44 10.62 10.01
C THR A 33 4.29 11.02 8.81
N ARG A 34 5.55 10.60 8.82
CA ARG A 34 6.47 10.75 7.70
C ARG A 34 6.26 9.61 6.72
N ASN A 35 6.13 9.94 5.43
CA ASN A 35 5.91 8.94 4.40
C ASN A 35 6.83 9.21 3.21
N PHE A 36 7.32 8.13 2.59
CA PHE A 36 7.77 8.16 1.20
C PHE A 36 6.64 7.71 0.29
N ILE A 37 6.29 8.55 -0.68
CA ILE A 37 5.20 8.30 -1.61
C ILE A 37 5.73 8.38 -3.04
N GLY A 38 5.42 7.35 -3.83
CA GLY A 38 5.86 7.25 -5.22
C GLY A 38 4.77 6.65 -6.10
N LYS A 39 4.76 7.00 -7.38
CA LYS A 39 3.87 6.39 -8.38
C LYS A 39 4.68 5.45 -9.27
N ILE A 40 4.30 4.18 -9.28
CA ILE A 40 5.05 3.13 -9.97
C ILE A 40 4.18 2.37 -10.97
N ASN A 41 4.83 1.69 -11.91
CA ASN A 41 4.21 0.66 -12.74
C ASN A 41 4.81 -0.68 -12.33
N SER A 42 3.97 -1.70 -12.16
CA SER A 42 4.39 -3.04 -11.75
C SER A 42 3.55 -4.10 -12.46
N LYS A 43 3.83 -5.38 -12.21
CA LYS A 43 3.04 -6.49 -12.77
C LYS A 43 1.57 -6.49 -12.31
N ILE A 44 1.28 -5.80 -11.21
CA ILE A 44 -0.05 -5.79 -10.58
C ILE A 44 -0.87 -4.54 -10.93
N GLY A 45 -0.29 -3.58 -11.66
CA GLY A 45 -1.00 -2.38 -12.13
C GLY A 45 -0.08 -1.25 -12.59
N ASN A 46 -0.70 -0.18 -13.10
CA ASN A 46 0.00 1.00 -13.58
C ASN A 46 -0.34 2.21 -12.70
N LYS A 47 0.63 3.11 -12.52
CA LYS A 47 0.50 4.33 -11.69
C LYS A 47 -0.04 4.03 -10.28
N ILE A 48 0.39 2.91 -9.70
CA ILE A 48 0.06 2.54 -8.32
C ILE A 48 0.79 3.51 -7.41
N GLU A 49 0.07 4.10 -6.47
CA GLU A 49 0.66 4.87 -5.38
C GLU A 49 1.23 3.92 -4.34
N LEU A 50 2.54 3.93 -4.16
CA LEU A 50 3.20 3.23 -3.07
C LEU A 50 3.45 4.21 -1.94
N VAL A 51 3.00 3.84 -0.74
CA VAL A 51 3.14 4.62 0.48
C VAL A 51 3.95 3.81 1.48
N PHE A 52 5.10 4.34 1.86
CA PHE A 52 5.96 3.81 2.90
C PHE A 52 5.98 4.76 4.08
N PRO A 53 5.16 4.53 5.12
CA PRO A 53 5.33 5.18 6.41
C PRO A 53 6.73 4.87 6.95
N ILE A 54 7.42 5.89 7.45
CA ILE A 54 8.78 5.76 7.95
C ILE A 54 8.91 6.48 9.29
N GLN A 55 9.70 5.91 10.19
CA GLN A 55 10.18 6.63 11.37
C GLN A 55 11.55 7.28 11.13
N GLN A 56 12.30 6.75 10.17
CA GLN A 56 13.65 7.21 9.80
C GLN A 56 13.64 8.00 8.48
N ASN A 57 14.81 8.42 8.00
CA ASN A 57 14.93 9.21 6.77
C ASN A 57 15.12 8.34 5.50
N SER A 58 14.74 7.07 5.54
CA SER A 58 14.91 6.12 4.43
C SER A 58 13.80 5.07 4.40
N ILE A 59 13.50 4.55 3.20
CA ILE A 59 12.69 3.34 3.02
C ILE A 59 13.51 2.14 3.47
N SER A 60 12.95 1.26 4.30
CA SER A 60 13.68 0.08 4.81
C SER A 60 13.72 -1.06 3.79
N ASP A 61 14.73 -1.93 3.89
CA ASP A 61 14.83 -3.14 3.05
C ASP A 61 13.61 -4.04 3.23
N TYR A 62 13.06 -4.09 4.45
CA TYR A 62 11.83 -4.81 4.75
C TYR A 62 10.67 -4.34 3.87
N GLN A 63 10.45 -3.03 3.78
CA GLN A 63 9.35 -2.45 2.98
C GLN A 63 9.52 -2.77 1.49
N ILE A 64 10.76 -2.70 0.99
CA ILE A 64 11.09 -3.01 -0.41
C ILE A 64 10.83 -4.50 -0.70
N ASP A 65 11.30 -5.39 0.16
CA ASP A 65 11.14 -6.83 0.00
C ASP A 65 9.67 -7.25 0.14
N TYR A 66 8.92 -6.61 1.03
CA TYR A 66 7.50 -6.89 1.20
C TYR A 66 6.69 -6.48 -0.03
N PHE A 67 7.00 -5.34 -0.66
CA PHE A 67 6.39 -4.96 -1.94
C PHE A 67 6.67 -6.01 -3.02
N LYS A 68 7.94 -6.44 -3.17
CA LYS A 68 8.33 -7.48 -4.13
C LYS A 68 7.58 -8.79 -3.86
N LYS A 69 7.36 -9.13 -2.59
CA LYS A 69 6.57 -10.30 -2.20
C LYS A 69 5.11 -10.16 -2.62
N ILE A 70 4.47 -9.02 -2.38
CA ILE A 70 3.10 -8.75 -2.86
C ILE A 70 3.01 -8.91 -4.38
N GLU A 71 3.98 -8.35 -5.12
CA GLU A 71 4.00 -8.45 -6.58
C GLU A 71 4.10 -9.92 -7.05
N ASN A 72 4.97 -10.71 -6.41
CA ASN A 72 5.17 -12.12 -6.76
C ASN A 72 3.97 -13.00 -6.36
N ASP A 73 3.36 -12.74 -5.21
CA ASP A 73 2.26 -13.54 -4.65
C ASP A 73 0.87 -13.03 -5.08
N TRP A 74 0.80 -12.04 -5.97
CA TRP A 74 -0.44 -11.35 -6.32
C TRP A 74 -1.59 -12.26 -6.71
N ASN A 75 -1.34 -13.24 -7.58
CA ASN A 75 -2.36 -14.21 -8.01
C ASN A 75 -2.90 -15.03 -6.83
N SER A 76 -2.05 -15.34 -5.85
CA SER A 76 -2.44 -16.05 -4.63
C SER A 76 -3.30 -15.15 -3.73
N ILE A 77 -2.91 -13.89 -3.56
CA ILE A 77 -3.67 -12.88 -2.81
C ILE A 77 -5.07 -12.73 -3.40
N ILE A 78 -5.20 -12.53 -4.72
CA ILE A 78 -6.51 -12.38 -5.38
C ILE A 78 -7.36 -13.64 -5.28
N SER A 79 -6.76 -14.83 -5.45
CA SER A 79 -7.47 -16.11 -5.32
C SER A 79 -8.04 -16.31 -3.92
N LYS A 80 -7.25 -16.01 -2.87
CA LYS A 80 -7.71 -16.05 -1.47
C LYS A 80 -8.77 -14.98 -1.20
N SER A 81 -8.59 -13.78 -1.72
CA SER A 81 -9.55 -12.67 -1.58
C SER A 81 -10.92 -13.04 -2.14
N LYS A 82 -10.94 -13.65 -3.33
CA LYS A 82 -12.16 -14.16 -3.96
C LYS A 82 -12.86 -15.26 -3.15
N LYS A 83 -12.11 -16.07 -2.40
CA LYS A 83 -12.71 -17.08 -1.51
C LYS A 83 -13.38 -16.44 -0.29
N LEU A 84 -12.79 -15.37 0.25
CA LEU A 84 -13.33 -14.64 1.40
C LEU A 84 -14.54 -13.77 1.00
N LYS A 85 -14.48 -13.12 -0.15
CA LYS A 85 -15.53 -12.24 -0.68
C LYS A 85 -15.92 -12.66 -2.11
N PRO A 86 -16.68 -13.76 -2.28
CA PRO A 86 -17.02 -14.30 -3.60
C PRO A 86 -17.95 -13.41 -4.43
N ALA A 87 -18.65 -12.47 -3.79
CA ALA A 87 -19.50 -11.49 -4.47
C ALA A 87 -18.68 -10.43 -5.23
N LEU A 88 -17.42 -10.20 -4.85
CA LEU A 88 -16.54 -9.23 -5.50
C LEU A 88 -15.83 -9.87 -6.70
N ASP A 89 -15.95 -9.23 -7.87
CA ASP A 89 -15.15 -9.58 -9.04
C ASP A 89 -13.86 -8.75 -9.07
N PHE A 90 -12.84 -9.22 -8.37
CA PHE A 90 -11.52 -8.59 -8.27
C PHE A 90 -10.84 -8.33 -9.63
N LYS A 91 -11.28 -8.96 -10.73
CA LYS A 91 -10.73 -8.69 -12.07
C LYS A 91 -11.12 -7.32 -12.62
N GLU A 92 -12.24 -6.78 -12.15
CA GLU A 92 -12.76 -5.47 -12.55
C GLU A 92 -12.13 -4.33 -11.74
N TYR A 93 -11.34 -4.65 -10.72
CA TYR A 93 -10.67 -3.69 -9.86
C TYR A 93 -9.25 -3.43 -10.33
N SER A 94 -8.82 -2.18 -10.23
CA SER A 94 -7.43 -1.78 -10.41
C SER A 94 -6.79 -1.49 -9.06
N VAL A 95 -5.54 -1.90 -8.88
CA VAL A 95 -4.74 -1.48 -7.72
C VAL A 95 -4.42 0.00 -7.87
N VAL A 96 -4.82 0.79 -6.88
CA VAL A 96 -4.60 2.25 -6.88
C VAL A 96 -3.58 2.68 -5.86
N SER A 97 -3.52 2.01 -4.72
CA SER A 97 -2.57 2.33 -3.65
C SER A 97 -2.14 1.07 -2.91
N ILE A 98 -0.90 1.04 -2.46
CA ILE A 98 -0.39 0.03 -1.54
C ILE A 98 0.38 0.75 -0.43
N LEU A 99 -0.02 0.49 0.80
CA LEU A 99 0.68 0.93 2.00
C LEU A 99 1.49 -0.23 2.56
N ILE A 100 2.75 0.02 2.90
CA ILE A 100 3.60 -0.94 3.62
C ILE A 100 4.32 -0.20 4.77
N PRO A 101 3.81 -0.30 6.01
CA PRO A 101 4.48 0.21 7.20
C PRO A 101 5.85 -0.44 7.39
N ASP A 102 6.73 0.20 8.15
CA ASP A 102 7.96 -0.46 8.58
C ASP A 102 7.65 -1.52 9.66
N LYS A 103 8.51 -2.53 9.80
CA LYS A 103 8.28 -3.65 10.71
C LYS A 103 8.21 -3.22 12.19
N GLU A 104 8.91 -2.15 12.52
CA GLU A 104 9.00 -1.59 13.88
C GLU A 104 8.00 -0.42 14.06
N ASP A 105 7.05 -0.24 13.15
CA ASP A 105 6.10 0.85 13.22
C ASP A 105 5.00 0.58 14.28
N GLU A 106 5.00 1.34 15.37
CA GLU A 106 4.04 1.22 16.46
C GLU A 106 2.63 1.73 16.09
N TYR A 107 2.50 2.50 15.01
CA TYR A 107 1.23 3.10 14.60
C TYR A 107 0.39 2.18 13.70
N TYR A 108 0.98 1.12 13.15
CA TYR A 108 0.31 0.21 12.24
C TYR A 108 0.28 -1.21 12.81
N ASP A 109 -0.92 -1.78 12.87
CA ASP A 109 -1.19 -3.17 13.27
C ASP A 109 -1.18 -4.15 12.10
N ILE A 110 -0.75 -3.70 10.92
CA ILE A 110 -0.80 -4.41 9.64
C ILE A 110 0.57 -4.42 8.96
N GLU A 111 0.83 -5.44 8.13
CA GLU A 111 2.05 -5.48 7.31
C GLU A 111 1.88 -4.77 5.97
N ALA A 112 0.67 -4.80 5.41
CA ALA A 112 0.34 -4.01 4.24
C ALA A 112 -1.17 -3.80 4.07
N GLU A 113 -1.55 -2.74 3.38
CA GLU A 113 -2.90 -2.52 2.87
C GLU A 113 -2.84 -2.33 1.36
N ILE A 114 -3.67 -3.07 0.63
CA ILE A 114 -3.78 -2.96 -0.82
C ILE A 114 -5.16 -2.41 -1.16
N VAL A 115 -5.18 -1.19 -1.69
CA VAL A 115 -6.40 -0.50 -2.08
C VAL A 115 -6.69 -0.76 -3.56
N LEU A 116 -7.86 -1.30 -3.80
CA LEU A 116 -8.45 -1.61 -5.09
C LEU A 116 -9.60 -0.66 -5.37
N LYS A 117 -9.73 -0.23 -6.63
CA LYS A 117 -10.83 0.64 -7.05
C LYS A 117 -11.49 0.15 -8.32
N ARG A 118 -12.82 0.24 -8.36
CA ARG A 118 -13.66 0.02 -9.54
C ARG A 118 -14.76 1.08 -9.57
N LYS A 119 -14.69 2.02 -10.53
CA LYS A 119 -15.59 3.17 -10.59
C LYS A 119 -15.58 3.96 -9.26
N GLU A 120 -16.66 3.90 -8.49
CA GLU A 120 -16.81 4.52 -7.18
C GLU A 120 -16.61 3.53 -6.03
N GLU A 121 -16.58 2.22 -6.31
CA GLU A 121 -16.37 1.17 -5.31
C GLU A 121 -14.89 1.10 -4.93
N ILE A 122 -14.60 1.11 -3.63
CA ILE A 122 -13.25 0.94 -3.09
C ILE A 122 -13.22 -0.31 -2.22
N VAL A 123 -12.18 -1.12 -2.39
CA VAL A 123 -11.94 -2.31 -1.60
C VAL A 123 -10.53 -2.26 -1.05
N SER A 124 -10.37 -2.42 0.27
CA SER A 124 -9.07 -2.55 0.92
C SER A 124 -8.83 -3.98 1.34
N ILE A 125 -7.73 -4.58 0.89
CA ILE A 125 -7.25 -5.89 1.34
C ILE A 125 -6.18 -5.66 2.41
N ILE A 126 -6.43 -6.13 3.62
CA ILE A 126 -5.51 -6.01 4.75
C ILE A 126 -4.66 -7.28 4.85
N LEU A 127 -3.34 -7.10 4.86
CA LEU A 127 -2.36 -8.17 4.97
C LEU A 127 -1.66 -8.12 6.33
N ASN A 128 -1.61 -9.28 6.99
CA ASN A 128 -0.89 -9.47 8.25
C ASN A 128 -0.30 -10.88 8.32
N ASN A 129 0.94 -11.02 8.81
CA ASN A 129 1.73 -12.25 8.79
C ASN A 129 1.68 -12.98 7.42
N SER A 130 1.75 -12.24 6.32
CA SER A 130 1.63 -12.75 4.94
C SER A 130 0.31 -13.48 4.62
N THR A 131 -0.74 -13.20 5.38
CA THR A 131 -2.10 -13.71 5.17
C THR A 131 -3.07 -12.55 5.02
N ILE A 132 -4.23 -12.81 4.40
CA ILE A 132 -5.30 -11.81 4.32
C ILE A 132 -6.03 -11.85 5.65
N GLU A 133 -5.95 -10.75 6.41
CA GLU A 133 -6.64 -10.60 7.68
C GLU A 133 -8.09 -10.19 7.44
N ASP A 134 -8.31 -9.19 6.58
CA ASP A 134 -9.65 -8.67 6.30
C ASP A 134 -9.77 -8.07 4.89
N ILE A 135 -11.01 -7.90 4.43
CA ILE A 135 -11.38 -7.21 3.20
C ILE A 135 -12.52 -6.23 3.50
N ILE A 136 -12.20 -4.95 3.41
CA ILE A 136 -13.10 -3.83 3.74
C ILE A 136 -13.63 -3.25 2.43
N GLU A 137 -14.95 -3.05 2.35
CA GLU A 137 -15.65 -2.42 1.23
C GLU A 137 -16.09 -1.01 1.65
N ILE A 138 -15.77 0.01 0.84
CA ILE A 138 -16.05 1.44 1.11
C ILE A 138 -16.87 2.03 -0.03
#